data_AF-A0A662LTB1-F1
#
_entry.id   AF-A0A662LTB1-F1
#
_cell.length_a   1.000
_cell.length_b   1.000
_cell.length_c   1.000
_cell.angle_alpha   90.00
_cell.angle_beta   90.00
_cell.angle_gamma   90.00
#
_symmetry.space_group_name_H-M   'P 1'
#
loop_
_entity.id
_entity.type
_entity.pdbx_description
1 polymer ?
#
loop_
_entity_poly.entity_id
_entity_poly.type
_entity_poly.pdbx_seq_one_letter_code
_entity_poly.pdbx_strand_id
1 'polypeptide(L)'
;MTSKEVKAYYTSGTIDKLYKRFEKAFNLVDDWSEKMTNGDLMDENELNYAMQTLVGVYGKFISIAGAFDSLVIEYQYDYQMQEEKTFEKIRTQDQDHCKAFSRNKVSDLRSYASDFSSYCNSANAMIITCQSRLKRLVVDKGQKGVGFSGEVANAVEAEKQQKKRWNE
;
A
#
# COMPACT_ATOMS: atom_id res chain seq x y z
N MET A 1 -4.07 1.37 14.27
CA MET A 1 -5.48 1.18 14.64
C MET A 1 -5.73 -0.31 14.68
N THR A 2 -6.40 -0.79 15.71
CA THR A 2 -6.68 -2.22 15.89
C THR A 2 -7.94 -2.63 15.13
N SER A 3 -8.07 -3.92 14.81
CA SER A 3 -9.27 -4.47 14.18
C SER A 3 -10.55 -4.21 15.00
N LYS A 4 -10.44 -4.20 16.34
CA LYS A 4 -11.55 -3.88 17.25
C LYS A 4 -12.07 -2.45 17.06
N GLU A 5 -11.18 -1.48 16.90
CA GLU A 5 -11.57 -0.08 16.67
C GLU A 5 -12.28 0.07 15.32
N VAL A 6 -11.76 -0.55 14.25
CA VAL A 6 -12.39 -0.53 12.92
C VAL A 6 -13.78 -1.16 12.96
N LYS A 7 -13.89 -2.33 13.62
CA LYS A 7 -15.20 -3.00 13.83
C LYS A 7 -16.18 -2.10 14.56
N ALA A 8 -15.75 -1.38 15.59
CA ALA A 8 -16.60 -0.46 16.33
C ALA A 8 -17.14 0.69 15.47
N TYR A 9 -16.33 1.26 14.57
CA TYR A 9 -16.81 2.28 13.62
C TYR A 9 -17.88 1.73 12.68
N TYR A 10 -17.71 0.50 12.19
CA TYR A 10 -18.68 -0.16 11.33
C TYR A 10 -19.98 -0.48 12.07
N THR A 11 -19.92 -1.17 13.21
CA THR A 11 -21.11 -1.61 13.95
C THR A 11 -21.93 -0.45 14.54
N SER A 12 -21.28 0.66 14.86
CA SER A 12 -21.96 1.88 15.34
C SER A 12 -22.53 2.75 14.22
N GLY A 13 -22.32 2.40 12.95
CA GLY A 13 -22.75 3.21 11.81
C GLY A 13 -22.02 4.55 11.72
N THR A 14 -20.81 4.67 12.27
CA THR A 14 -20.03 5.93 12.31
C THR A 14 -18.82 5.90 11.38
N ILE A 15 -18.92 5.17 10.26
CA ILE A 15 -17.84 4.99 9.30
C ILE A 15 -17.29 6.32 8.75
N ASP A 16 -18.14 7.33 8.57
CA ASP A 16 -17.73 8.66 8.12
C ASP A 16 -16.71 9.31 9.06
N LYS A 17 -16.77 9.01 10.36
CA LYS A 17 -15.78 9.50 11.33
C LYS A 17 -14.42 8.85 11.11
N LEU A 18 -14.39 7.60 10.65
CA LEU A 18 -13.15 6.92 10.27
C LEU A 18 -12.54 7.59 9.03
N TYR A 19 -13.34 7.85 7.99
CA TYR A 19 -12.89 8.58 6.80
C TYR A 19 -12.36 9.97 7.17
N LYS A 20 -13.11 10.77 7.93
CA LYS A 20 -12.66 12.10 8.39
C LYS A 20 -11.38 12.06 9.20
N ARG A 21 -11.19 11.03 10.04
CA ARG A 21 -9.95 10.85 10.81
C ARG A 21 -8.72 10.65 9.91
N PHE A 22 -8.93 10.10 8.72
CA PHE A 22 -7.86 9.76 7.78
C PHE A 22 -7.89 10.58 6.48
N GLU A 23 -8.76 11.57 6.37
CA GLU A 23 -8.91 12.45 5.19
C GLU A 23 -7.58 13.03 4.72
N LYS A 24 -6.76 13.55 5.65
CA LYS A 24 -5.42 14.05 5.31
C LYS A 24 -4.51 12.98 4.69
N ALA A 25 -4.65 11.72 5.09
CA ALA A 25 -3.86 10.63 4.55
C ALA A 25 -4.33 10.22 3.14
N PHE A 26 -5.65 10.27 2.87
CA PHE A 26 -6.20 10.10 1.52
C PHE A 26 -5.68 11.21 0.61
N ASN A 27 -5.85 12.48 1.00
CA ASN A 27 -5.39 13.62 0.20
C ASN A 27 -3.89 13.58 -0.08
N LEU A 28 -3.05 13.15 0.89
CA LEU A 28 -1.62 12.99 0.67
C LEU A 28 -1.29 11.97 -0.44
N VAL A 29 -2.06 10.88 -0.54
CA VAL A 29 -1.86 9.89 -1.60
C VAL A 29 -2.26 10.48 -2.95
N ASP A 30 -3.36 11.23 -3.01
CA ASP A 30 -3.82 11.90 -4.23
C ASP A 30 -2.80 12.95 -4.71
N ASP A 31 -2.34 13.82 -3.80
CA ASP A 31 -1.36 14.87 -4.08
C ASP A 31 -0.05 14.27 -4.62
N TRP A 32 0.45 13.19 -4.01
CA TRP A 32 1.65 12.52 -4.49
C TRP A 32 1.43 11.77 -5.79
N SER A 33 0.26 11.15 -5.98
CA SER A 33 -0.08 10.46 -7.22
C SER A 33 -0.09 11.43 -8.40
N GLU A 34 -0.65 12.62 -8.20
CA GLU A 34 -0.62 13.69 -9.20
C GLU A 34 0.81 14.15 -9.48
N LYS A 35 1.59 14.46 -8.45
CA LYS A 35 3.00 14.87 -8.60
C LYS A 35 3.87 13.82 -9.30
N MET A 36 3.64 12.53 -9.05
CA MET A 36 4.43 11.46 -9.67
C MET A 36 4.09 11.24 -11.14
N THR A 37 2.84 11.50 -11.53
CA THR A 37 2.34 11.31 -12.90
C THR A 37 2.57 12.54 -13.77
N ASN A 38 2.33 13.74 -13.23
CA ASN A 38 2.28 15.00 -13.99
C ASN A 38 3.39 15.99 -13.62
N GLY A 39 4.13 15.75 -12.53
CA GLY A 39 5.18 16.65 -12.06
C GLY A 39 6.48 16.53 -12.83
N ASP A 40 7.30 17.58 -12.72
CA ASP A 40 8.69 17.58 -13.17
C ASP A 40 9.52 16.48 -12.46
N LEU A 41 10.74 16.25 -12.98
CA LEU A 41 11.70 15.35 -12.35
C LEU A 41 11.99 15.79 -10.91
N MET A 42 11.37 15.11 -9.95
CA MET A 42 11.59 15.32 -8.52
C MET A 42 13.05 15.06 -8.12
N ASP A 43 13.55 15.89 -7.20
CA ASP A 43 14.91 15.76 -6.67
C ASP A 43 15.02 14.72 -5.54
N GLU A 44 16.23 14.49 -5.05
CA GLU A 44 16.49 13.52 -3.98
C GLU A 44 15.78 13.85 -2.66
N ASN A 45 15.63 15.14 -2.32
CA ASN A 45 14.98 15.55 -1.07
C ASN A 45 13.47 15.33 -1.16
N GLU A 46 12.87 15.71 -2.29
CA GLU A 46 11.45 15.52 -2.56
C GLU A 46 11.09 14.03 -2.58
N LEU A 47 11.89 13.20 -3.25
CA LEU A 47 11.67 11.76 -3.30
C LEU A 47 11.79 11.10 -1.92
N ASN A 48 12.77 11.51 -1.10
CA ASN A 48 12.90 11.02 0.27
C ASN A 48 11.73 11.46 1.15
N TYR A 49 11.30 12.72 1.05
CA TYR A 49 10.15 13.24 1.78
C TYR A 49 8.84 12.55 1.39
N ALA A 50 8.63 12.33 0.09
CA ALA A 50 7.50 11.58 -0.44
C ALA A 50 7.49 10.16 0.11
N MET A 51 8.63 9.46 0.05
CA MET A 51 8.77 8.09 0.53
C MET A 51 8.43 7.99 2.02
N GLN A 52 8.99 8.86 2.88
CA GLN A 52 8.71 8.83 4.32
C GLN A 52 7.23 9.09 4.62
N THR A 53 6.62 10.07 3.94
CA THR A 53 5.21 10.42 4.10
C THR A 53 4.31 9.26 3.71
N LEU A 54 4.55 8.66 2.55
CA LEU A 54 3.79 7.54 2.01
C LEU A 54 3.94 6.28 2.86
N VAL A 55 5.13 5.98 3.41
CA VAL A 55 5.34 4.87 4.37
C VAL A 55 4.45 5.06 5.60
N GLY A 56 4.33 6.29 6.11
CA GLY A 56 3.45 6.62 7.22
C GLY A 56 1.96 6.42 6.91
N VAL A 57 1.54 6.70 5.66
CA VAL A 57 0.16 6.43 5.20
C VAL A 57 -0.07 4.93 5.03
N TYR A 58 0.83 4.24 4.33
CA TYR A 58 0.77 2.80 4.10
C TYR A 58 0.61 2.02 5.40
N GLY A 59 1.44 2.31 6.42
CA GLY A 59 1.36 1.64 7.71
C GLY A 59 0.02 1.82 8.43
N LYS A 60 -0.67 2.95 8.22
CA LYS A 60 -2.01 3.19 8.76
C LYS A 60 -3.07 2.42 7.97
N PHE A 61 -3.03 2.49 6.64
CA PHE A 61 -4.07 1.94 5.78
C PHE A 61 -4.00 0.41 5.68
N ILE A 62 -2.82 -0.20 5.68
CA ILE A 62 -2.70 -1.66 5.61
C ILE A 62 -3.43 -2.38 6.75
N SER A 63 -3.34 -1.82 7.97
CA SER A 63 -4.00 -2.40 9.14
C SER A 63 -5.52 -2.23 9.08
N ILE A 64 -6.00 -1.11 8.53
CA ILE A 64 -7.43 -0.83 8.38
C ILE A 64 -8.04 -1.68 7.27
N ALA A 65 -7.35 -1.77 6.12
CA ALA A 65 -7.73 -2.64 5.01
C ALA A 65 -7.85 -4.11 5.46
N GLY A 66 -6.82 -4.65 6.12
CA GLY A 66 -6.87 -6.02 6.63
C GLY A 66 -7.97 -6.26 7.68
N ALA A 67 -8.32 -5.24 8.47
CA ALA A 67 -9.45 -5.32 9.39
C ALA A 67 -10.78 -5.39 8.63
N PHE A 68 -10.98 -4.57 7.60
CA PHE A 68 -12.18 -4.64 6.76
C PHE A 68 -12.28 -5.96 6.00
N ASP A 69 -11.19 -6.47 5.44
CA ASP A 69 -11.18 -7.78 4.77
C ASP A 69 -11.63 -8.90 5.71
N SER A 70 -11.14 -8.87 6.95
CA SER A 70 -11.55 -9.82 7.98
C SER A 70 -13.03 -9.69 8.32
N LEU A 71 -13.56 -8.46 8.41
CA LEU A 71 -14.98 -8.20 8.66
C LEU A 71 -15.86 -8.65 7.47
N VAL A 72 -15.40 -8.46 6.23
CA VAL A 72 -16.11 -8.95 5.04
C VAL A 72 -16.29 -10.46 5.14
N ILE A 73 -15.23 -11.21 5.46
CA ILE A 73 -15.28 -12.67 5.60
C ILE A 73 -16.23 -13.08 6.74
N GLU A 74 -16.06 -12.47 7.92
CA GLU A 74 -16.88 -12.75 9.12
C GLU A 74 -18.37 -12.55 8.82
N TYR A 75 -18.75 -11.35 8.38
CA TYR A 75 -20.15 -10.99 8.16
C TYR A 75 -20.75 -11.75 6.97
N GLN A 76 -19.98 -12.01 5.92
CA GLN A 76 -20.47 -12.77 4.79
C GLN A 76 -20.79 -14.21 5.19
N TYR A 77 -19.97 -14.83 6.04
CA TYR A 77 -20.26 -16.17 6.56
C TYR A 77 -21.49 -16.16 7.48
N ASP A 78 -21.59 -15.18 8.37
CA ASP A 78 -22.74 -15.02 9.27
C ASP A 78 -24.06 -14.85 8.51
N TYR A 79 -24.09 -13.97 7.50
CA TYR A 79 -25.27 -13.77 6.66
C TYR A 79 -25.61 -15.00 5.83
N GLN A 80 -24.60 -15.72 5.33
CA GLN A 80 -24.84 -16.97 4.60
C GLN A 80 -25.49 -18.01 5.52
N MET A 81 -24.97 -18.20 6.74
CA MET A 81 -25.56 -19.13 7.71
C MET A 81 -26.96 -18.73 8.15
N GLN A 82 -27.25 -17.44 8.28
CA GLN A 82 -28.59 -16.95 8.60
C GLN A 82 -29.57 -17.29 7.47
N GLU A 83 -29.16 -17.09 6.23
CA GLU A 83 -29.97 -17.40 5.05
C GLU A 83 -30.17 -18.91 4.90
N GLU A 84 -29.13 -19.73 5.10
CA GLU A 84 -29.21 -21.19 5.05
C GLU A 84 -30.22 -21.77 6.06
N LYS A 85 -30.37 -21.15 7.24
CA LYS A 85 -31.34 -21.55 8.27
C LYS A 85 -32.80 -21.33 7.87
N THR A 86 -33.07 -20.54 6.82
CA THR A 86 -34.43 -20.31 6.33
C THR A 86 -34.94 -21.46 5.46
N PHE A 87 -34.03 -22.31 4.97
CA PHE A 87 -34.37 -23.46 4.13
C PHE A 87 -34.61 -24.72 4.97
N GLU A 88 -35.70 -25.43 4.70
CA GLU A 88 -36.00 -26.71 5.35
C GLU A 88 -35.02 -27.83 4.92
N LYS A 89 -34.54 -27.77 3.67
CA LYS A 89 -33.51 -28.66 3.13
C LYS A 89 -32.69 -27.93 2.08
N ILE A 90 -31.38 -27.85 2.28
CA ILE A 90 -30.45 -27.16 1.37
C ILE A 90 -30.23 -28.01 0.12
N ARG A 91 -30.63 -27.49 -1.05
CA ARG A 91 -30.28 -28.03 -2.37
C ARG A 91 -29.14 -27.21 -2.97
N THR A 92 -28.52 -27.71 -4.04
CA THR A 92 -27.39 -27.01 -4.70
C THR A 92 -27.77 -25.60 -5.18
N GLN A 93 -28.98 -25.41 -5.71
CA GLN A 93 -29.49 -24.10 -6.16
C GLN A 93 -29.65 -23.10 -4.99
N ASP A 94 -29.99 -23.61 -3.80
CA ASP A 94 -30.16 -22.80 -2.59
C ASP A 94 -28.79 -22.32 -2.06
N GLN A 95 -27.71 -23.09 -2.28
CA GLN A 95 -26.36 -22.66 -1.90
C GLN A 95 -25.89 -21.45 -2.71
N ASP A 96 -26.20 -21.41 -4.01
CA ASP A 96 -25.86 -20.27 -4.85
C ASP A 96 -26.69 -19.04 -4.48
N HIS A 97 -27.96 -19.23 -4.11
CA HIS A 97 -28.79 -18.18 -3.53
C HIS A 97 -28.20 -17.62 -2.23
N CYS A 98 -27.84 -18.48 -1.28
CA CYS A 98 -27.26 -18.06 0.01
C CYS A 98 -25.95 -17.28 -0.18
N LYS A 99 -25.09 -17.72 -1.11
CA LYS A 99 -23.86 -16.99 -1.48
C LYS A 99 -24.16 -15.63 -2.11
N ALA A 100 -25.15 -15.55 -2.99
CA ALA A 100 -25.54 -14.28 -3.62
C ALA A 100 -26.12 -13.30 -2.59
N PHE A 101 -27.00 -13.79 -1.70
CA PHE A 101 -27.57 -13.03 -0.60
C PHE A 101 -26.48 -12.46 0.31
N SER A 102 -25.56 -13.31 0.78
CA SER A 102 -24.50 -12.88 1.70
C SER A 102 -23.57 -11.86 1.06
N ARG A 103 -23.21 -12.03 -0.23
CA ARG A 103 -22.43 -11.05 -1.01
C ARG A 103 -23.10 -9.69 -1.07
N ASN A 104 -24.41 -9.67 -1.32
CA ASN A 104 -25.18 -8.43 -1.38
C ASN A 104 -25.26 -7.75 -0.01
N LYS A 105 -25.37 -8.51 1.09
CA LYS A 105 -25.43 -7.95 2.46
C LYS A 105 -24.12 -7.31 2.92
N VAL A 106 -22.98 -7.72 2.36
CA VAL A 106 -21.66 -7.14 2.68
C VAL A 106 -21.15 -6.15 1.63
N SER A 107 -22.01 -5.67 0.72
CA SER A 107 -21.60 -4.75 -0.35
C SER A 107 -20.86 -3.52 0.18
N ASP A 108 -21.39 -2.89 1.23
CA ASP A 108 -20.84 -1.64 1.76
C ASP A 108 -19.48 -1.90 2.45
N LEU A 109 -19.37 -2.99 3.21
CA LEU A 109 -18.10 -3.44 3.78
C LEU A 109 -17.03 -3.66 2.71
N ARG A 110 -17.42 -4.24 1.56
CA ARG A 110 -16.51 -4.43 0.43
C ARG A 110 -16.09 -3.11 -0.19
N SER A 111 -16.99 -2.14 -0.31
CA SER A 111 -16.64 -0.79 -0.77
C SER A 111 -15.61 -0.16 0.16
N TYR A 112 -15.84 -0.20 1.48
CA TYR A 112 -14.88 0.34 2.45
C TYR A 112 -13.53 -0.39 2.40
N ALA A 113 -13.54 -1.73 2.34
CA ALA A 113 -12.33 -2.52 2.18
C ALA A 113 -11.56 -2.12 0.91
N SER A 114 -12.27 -1.94 -0.20
CA SER A 114 -11.72 -1.54 -1.49
C SER A 114 -11.06 -0.16 -1.42
N ASP A 115 -11.69 0.82 -0.79
CA ASP A 115 -11.13 2.17 -0.67
C ASP A 115 -9.78 2.15 0.06
N PHE A 116 -9.76 1.60 1.28
CA PHE A 116 -8.53 1.54 2.07
C PHE A 116 -7.45 0.69 1.41
N SER A 117 -7.82 -0.42 0.76
CA SER A 117 -6.88 -1.27 0.04
C SER A 117 -6.30 -0.58 -1.19
N SER A 118 -7.13 0.14 -1.95
CA SER A 118 -6.70 0.85 -3.16
C SER A 118 -5.71 1.96 -2.83
N TYR A 119 -5.98 2.75 -1.79
CA TYR A 119 -5.06 3.79 -1.35
C TYR A 119 -3.79 3.21 -0.69
N CYS A 120 -3.91 2.11 0.05
CA CYS A 120 -2.75 1.39 0.58
C CYS A 120 -1.83 0.90 -0.54
N ASN A 121 -2.40 0.27 -1.57
CA ASN A 121 -1.66 -0.25 -2.72
C ASN A 121 -1.04 0.87 -3.54
N SER A 122 -1.75 1.99 -3.72
CA SER A 122 -1.24 3.17 -4.41
C SER A 122 -0.06 3.79 -3.65
N ALA A 123 -0.17 3.94 -2.33
CA ALA A 123 0.94 4.39 -1.49
C ALA A 123 2.17 3.47 -1.63
N ASN A 124 1.97 2.14 -1.60
CA ASN A 124 3.05 1.17 -1.76
C ASN A 124 3.73 1.26 -3.14
N ALA A 125 2.94 1.38 -4.21
CA ALA A 125 3.46 1.53 -5.57
C ALA A 125 4.31 2.80 -5.72
N MET A 126 3.86 3.90 -5.12
CA MET A 126 4.61 5.15 -5.10
C MET A 126 5.89 5.07 -4.26
N ILE A 127 5.88 4.37 -3.12
CA ILE A 127 7.09 4.11 -2.32
C ILE A 127 8.15 3.37 -3.16
N ILE A 128 7.75 2.31 -3.85
CA ILE A 128 8.64 1.53 -4.73
C ILE A 128 9.18 2.42 -5.86
N THR A 129 8.33 3.30 -6.40
CA THR A 129 8.73 4.26 -7.42
C THR A 129 9.79 5.24 -6.89
N CYS A 130 9.61 5.80 -5.69
CA CYS A 130 10.60 6.64 -5.04
C CYS A 130 11.93 5.91 -4.85
N GLN A 131 11.91 4.68 -4.31
CA GLN A 131 13.11 3.88 -4.10
C GLN A 131 13.88 3.65 -5.41
N SER A 132 13.15 3.34 -6.49
CA SER A 132 13.74 3.14 -7.81
C SER A 132 14.39 4.42 -8.35
N ARG A 133 13.71 5.57 -8.25
CA ARG A 133 14.23 6.87 -8.70
C ARG A 133 15.44 7.31 -7.88
N LEU A 134 15.40 7.18 -6.55
CA LEU A 134 16.52 7.47 -5.65
C LEU A 134 17.74 6.63 -5.99
N LYS A 135 17.57 5.32 -6.20
CA LYS A 135 18.68 4.43 -6.59
C LYS A 135 19.33 4.87 -7.91
N ARG A 136 18.55 5.33 -8.90
CA ARG A 136 19.08 5.86 -10.16
C ARG A 136 19.91 7.12 -9.93
N LEU A 137 19.40 8.07 -9.15
CA LEU A 137 20.15 9.30 -8.83
C LEU A 137 21.48 9.01 -8.14
N VAL A 138 21.53 8.02 -7.24
CA VAL A 138 22.78 7.59 -6.58
C VAL A 138 23.77 6.99 -7.58
N VAL A 139 23.31 6.13 -8.49
CA VAL A 139 24.17 5.55 -9.54
C VAL A 139 24.69 6.63 -10.49
N ASP A 140 23.84 7.56 -10.92
CA ASP A 140 24.23 8.66 -11.81
C ASP A 140 25.28 9.56 -11.17
N LYS A 141 25.18 9.84 -9.86
CA LYS A 141 26.21 10.56 -9.10
C LYS A 141 27.52 9.78 -9.03
N GLY A 142 27.44 8.47 -8.77
CA GLY A 142 28.60 7.57 -8.76
C GLY A 142 29.31 7.48 -10.12
N GLN A 143 28.55 7.44 -11.22
CA GLN A 143 29.09 7.43 -12.59
C GLN A 143 29.69 8.78 -13.00
N LYS A 144 29.14 9.90 -12.51
CA LYS A 144 29.65 11.25 -12.79
C LYS A 144 30.86 11.63 -11.91
N GLY A 145 31.34 10.75 -11.03
CA GLY A 145 32.51 10.98 -10.18
C GLY A 145 32.34 12.08 -9.12
N VAL A 146 31.12 12.59 -8.92
CA VAL A 146 30.84 13.64 -7.94
C VAL A 146 30.47 12.98 -6.61
N GLY A 147 31.48 12.76 -5.76
CA GLY A 147 31.29 12.54 -4.33
C GLY A 147 30.76 11.18 -3.90
N PHE A 148 31.32 10.08 -4.40
CA PHE A 148 31.08 8.75 -3.82
C PHE A 148 31.99 8.58 -2.57
N SER A 149 31.44 8.78 -1.37
CA SER A 149 32.15 8.55 -0.10
C SER A 149 32.07 7.10 0.40
N GLY A 150 31.45 6.19 -0.37
CA GLY A 150 31.45 4.77 -0.08
C GLY A 150 32.67 4.09 -0.70
N GLU A 151 33.72 3.86 0.07
CA GLU A 151 34.79 2.88 -0.21
C GLU A 151 35.13 2.60 -1.69
N VAL A 152 35.51 3.63 -2.48
CA VAL A 152 36.19 3.45 -3.78
C VAL A 152 37.68 3.14 -3.58
N ALA A 153 38.10 2.73 -2.38
CA ALA A 153 39.50 2.40 -2.11
C ALA A 153 39.96 1.20 -2.97
N ASN A 154 39.08 0.22 -3.19
CA ASN A 154 39.47 -1.04 -3.84
C ASN A 154 39.44 -0.99 -5.38
N ALA A 155 38.69 -0.07 -6.01
CA ALA A 155 38.62 0.01 -7.47
C ALA A 155 39.83 0.74 -8.08
N VAL A 156 40.34 1.77 -7.39
CA VAL A 156 41.50 2.55 -7.87
C VAL A 156 42.82 1.79 -7.67
N GLU A 157 42.92 0.95 -6.64
CA GLU A 157 44.10 0.08 -6.44
C GLU A 157 44.18 -1.04 -7.48
N ALA A 158 43.04 -1.60 -7.90
CA ALA A 158 43.01 -2.64 -8.92
C ALA A 158 43.52 -2.14 -10.29
N GLU A 159 43.14 -0.94 -10.73
CA GLU A 159 43.64 -0.34 -11.98
C GLU A 159 45.14 0.00 -11.92
N LYS A 160 45.63 0.48 -10.76
CA LYS A 160 47.06 0.79 -10.58
C LYS A 160 47.91 -0.48 -10.58
N GLN A 161 47.43 -1.57 -9.99
CA GLN A 161 48.13 -2.86 -10.02
C GLN A 161 48.12 -3.50 -11.42
N GLN A 162 47.03 -3.38 -12.18
CA GLN A 162 46.97 -3.86 -13.56
C GLN A 162 47.94 -3.11 -14.48
N LYS A 163 48.08 -1.79 -14.35
CA LYS A 163 49.05 -0.99 -15.12
C LYS A 163 50.51 -1.28 -14.78
N LYS A 164 50.83 -1.61 -13.52
CA LYS A 164 52.18 -2.02 -13.14
C LYS A 164 52.57 -3.37 -13.74
N ARG A 165 51.65 -4.33 -13.74
CA ARG A 165 51.87 -5.68 -14.31
C ARG A 165 52.02 -5.73 -15.83
N TRP A 166 51.56 -4.70 -16.55
CA TRP A 166 51.68 -4.64 -18.01
C TRP A 166 53.01 -3.99 -18.47
N ASN A 167 53.69 -3.29 -17.57
CA ASN A 167 54.93 -2.56 -17.85
C ASN A 167 56.17 -3.25 -17.25
N GLU A 168 56.02 -4.46 -16.71
CA GLU A 168 57.10 -5.42 -16.39
C GLU A 168 57.08 -6.55 -17.43
#